data_AF-A0A970M8A2-F1
#
_entry.id   AF-A0A970M8A2-F1
#
_cell.length_a   1.000
_cell.length_b   1.000
_cell.length_c   1.000
_cell.angle_alpha   90.00
_cell.angle_beta   90.00
_cell.angle_gamma   90.00
#
_symmetry.space_group_name_H-M   'P 1'
#
loop_
_entity.id
_entity.type
_entity.pdbx_description
1 polymer ?
#
loop_
_entity_poly.entity_id
_entity_poly.type
_entity_poly.pdbx_seq_one_letter_code
_entity_poly.pdbx_strand_id
1 'polypeptide(L)'
;MKECENLVSSVNTVVSRIVTLLHDPEFRTALRDVATAILKILPDDPAAKQAVAATDTSEDKATNTGDDKADFQQRVGQMPSSAGQASPGVDDEAPNALFDHPAQESLALSTDMEPAANQNLHHGQREYNPPTKLTAKMAEFIQSASVIEGDQSPAQVASHQPEESSFDTLELITKRCLLKAEAARWAAKRRRLMREGANFQTEIAPQDADIIQRAKELKRCFLWTNHPQCPEPPDENYFPQLADTFDNLANAVALATMIESDGNLSTFLKRATLLIAEAQSAVRYARALLPDSAGYAGYDTDQQTTFQWLREVTQNKDFYIERYMQTDDSALPENADDLAARIRELKSQLQERQQQQRTIRKLMDKIKYETSLLSQKGDNSISRLHTLVRALDELVPDLIPPSNAQLRSYLLPVLPYLEEIELDDMEREHRGTHLTLCALEEYVAQHPDDDPDSQASPQPSAIVLGLRERLRGKSMLMIGGEQRRPRQEAIRTAFDLKELVWETVAPHTSLRDFEPKIAHVDVAIVLLAIRWSSHVYAGLDEICRKHGKLLVRLPAGTNASQIAYQIDRQIGNTLKNQSLGA
;
A
#
# COMPACT_ATOMS: atom_id res chain seq x y z
N MET A 1 6.61 -25.09 8.79
CA MET A 1 6.17 -25.68 10.07
C MET A 1 6.27 -24.70 11.23
N LYS A 2 7.45 -24.13 11.56
CA LYS A 2 7.59 -23.13 12.65
C LYS A 2 6.67 -21.90 12.51
N GLU A 3 6.44 -21.41 11.30
CA GLU A 3 5.53 -20.28 11.06
C GLU A 3 4.05 -20.63 11.31
N CYS A 4 3.64 -21.87 11.01
CA CYS A 4 2.29 -22.35 11.32
C CYS A 4 2.08 -22.53 12.83
N GLU A 5 3.11 -23.00 13.56
CA GLU A 5 3.06 -23.12 15.02
C GLU A 5 2.94 -21.76 15.70
N ASN A 6 3.66 -20.75 15.19
CA ASN A 6 3.56 -19.37 15.69
C ASN A 6 2.18 -18.76 15.42
N LEU A 7 1.59 -19.02 14.26
CA LEU A 7 0.24 -18.55 13.93
C LEU A 7 -0.83 -19.17 14.84
N VAL A 8 -0.76 -20.48 15.07
CA VAL A 8 -1.69 -21.19 15.96
C VAL A 8 -1.57 -20.69 17.41
N SER A 9 -0.35 -20.42 17.88
CA SER A 9 -0.12 -19.85 19.22
C SER A 9 -0.71 -18.44 19.38
N SER A 10 -0.53 -17.58 18.36
CA SER A 10 -1.11 -16.23 18.34
C SER A 10 -2.64 -16.25 18.31
N VAL A 11 -3.25 -17.14 17.52
CA VAL A 11 -4.71 -17.31 17.47
C VAL A 11 -5.27 -17.79 18.81
N ASN A 12 -4.64 -18.78 19.44
CA ASN A 12 -5.08 -19.27 20.75
C ASN A 12 -4.96 -18.20 21.85
N THR A 13 -3.94 -17.35 21.78
CA THR A 13 -3.76 -16.22 22.71
C THR A 13 -4.88 -15.19 22.55
N VAL A 14 -5.23 -14.85 21.30
CA VAL A 14 -6.34 -13.93 21.01
C VAL A 14 -7.68 -14.52 21.46
N VAL A 15 -7.95 -15.79 21.15
CA VAL A 15 -9.18 -16.49 21.57
C VAL A 15 -9.28 -16.53 23.09
N SER A 16 -8.19 -16.84 23.81
CA SER A 16 -8.17 -16.86 25.26
C SER A 16 -8.46 -15.48 25.87
N ARG A 17 -7.92 -14.40 25.29
CA ARG A 17 -8.20 -13.02 25.73
C ARG A 17 -9.65 -12.61 25.45
N ILE A 18 -10.21 -12.98 24.30
CA ILE A 18 -11.62 -12.75 23.98
C ILE A 18 -12.52 -13.51 24.95
N VAL A 19 -12.21 -14.78 25.24
CA VAL A 19 -12.96 -15.56 26.24
C VAL A 19 -12.85 -14.91 27.61
N THR A 20 -11.68 -14.42 28.02
CA THR A 20 -11.49 -13.73 29.31
C THR A 20 -12.32 -12.44 29.38
N LEU A 21 -12.29 -11.61 28.34
CA LEU A 21 -13.12 -10.39 28.23
C LEU A 21 -14.61 -10.73 28.23
N LEU A 22 -15.00 -11.80 27.56
CA LEU A 22 -16.37 -12.32 27.60
C LEU A 22 -16.76 -12.90 28.95
N HIS A 23 -15.86 -13.08 29.92
CA HIS A 23 -16.21 -13.44 31.31
C HIS A 23 -16.19 -12.24 32.27
N ASP A 24 -15.73 -11.08 31.81
CA ASP A 24 -15.75 -9.84 32.58
C ASP A 24 -17.19 -9.28 32.64
N PRO A 25 -17.79 -9.14 33.84
CA PRO A 25 -19.15 -8.63 34.00
C PRO A 25 -19.31 -7.17 33.55
N GLU A 26 -18.28 -6.33 33.65
CA GLU A 26 -18.34 -4.94 33.20
C GLU A 26 -18.36 -4.88 31.66
N PHE A 27 -17.52 -5.69 31.00
CA PHE A 27 -17.48 -5.77 29.55
C PHE A 27 -18.78 -6.32 28.95
N ARG A 28 -19.38 -7.35 29.59
CA ARG A 28 -20.71 -7.87 29.19
C ARG A 28 -21.80 -6.79 29.31
N THR A 29 -21.76 -5.99 30.37
CA THR A 29 -22.72 -4.91 30.59
C THR A 29 -22.58 -3.84 29.50
N ALA A 30 -21.34 -3.43 29.18
CA ALA A 30 -21.08 -2.49 28.10
C ALA A 30 -21.54 -3.01 26.72
N LEU A 31 -21.33 -4.30 26.42
CA LEU A 31 -21.82 -4.94 25.19
C LEU A 31 -23.36 -4.95 25.10
N ARG A 32 -24.04 -5.22 26.23
CA ARG A 32 -25.50 -5.18 26.32
C ARG A 32 -26.06 -3.77 26.10
N ASP A 33 -25.39 -2.75 26.64
CA ASP A 33 -25.76 -1.35 26.46
C ASP A 33 -25.62 -0.91 25.00
N VAL A 34 -24.53 -1.31 24.33
CA VAL A 34 -24.31 -1.05 22.90
C VAL A 34 -25.34 -1.76 22.03
N ALA A 35 -25.61 -3.05 22.28
CA ALA A 35 -26.63 -3.81 21.55
C ALA A 35 -28.02 -3.16 21.70
N THR A 36 -28.37 -2.73 22.91
CA THR A 36 -29.62 -2.02 23.21
C THR A 36 -29.70 -0.67 22.48
N ALA A 37 -28.60 0.07 22.40
CA ALA A 37 -28.54 1.33 21.66
C ALA A 37 -28.71 1.13 20.14
N ILE A 38 -28.11 0.08 19.57
CA ILE A 38 -28.25 -0.26 18.14
C ILE A 38 -29.71 -0.65 17.82
N LEU A 39 -30.36 -1.42 18.68
CA LEU A 39 -31.75 -1.85 18.48
C LEU A 39 -32.76 -0.69 18.55
N LYS A 40 -32.45 0.40 19.27
CA LYS A 40 -33.28 1.62 19.27
C LYS A 40 -33.22 2.41 17.96
N ILE A 41 -32.19 2.18 17.14
CA ILE A 41 -31.94 2.92 15.90
C ILE A 41 -32.48 2.14 14.68
N LEU A 42 -32.63 0.82 14.80
CA LEU A 42 -33.16 -0.02 13.72
C LEU A 42 -34.70 0.09 13.61
N PRO A 43 -35.27 0.11 12.39
CA PRO A 43 -36.72 0.10 12.20
C PRO A 43 -37.32 -1.20 12.75
N ASP A 44 -38.59 -1.15 13.19
CA ASP A 44 -39.31 -2.22 13.91
C ASP A 44 -39.33 -3.57 13.17
N ASP A 45 -38.24 -4.34 13.30
CA ASP A 45 -38.15 -5.72 12.84
C ASP A 45 -38.48 -6.69 14.00
N PRO A 46 -39.59 -7.44 13.93
CA PRO A 46 -39.98 -8.38 14.96
C PRO A 46 -38.98 -9.54 15.16
N ALA A 47 -38.17 -9.90 14.15
CA ALA A 47 -37.17 -10.95 14.27
C ALA A 47 -35.99 -10.54 15.17
N ALA A 48 -35.57 -9.28 15.10
CA ALA A 48 -34.49 -8.73 15.92
C ALA A 48 -34.89 -8.66 17.41
N LYS A 49 -36.17 -8.36 17.70
CA LYS A 49 -36.70 -8.35 19.08
C LYS A 49 -36.79 -9.76 19.69
N GLN A 50 -37.05 -10.77 18.87
CA GLN A 50 -37.14 -12.17 19.32
C GLN A 50 -35.78 -12.76 19.71
N ALA A 51 -34.71 -12.39 19.00
CA ALA A 51 -33.35 -12.85 19.30
C ALA A 51 -32.83 -12.35 20.66
N VAL A 52 -33.22 -11.14 21.07
CA VAL A 52 -32.80 -10.51 22.34
C VAL A 52 -33.60 -11.05 23.53
N ALA A 53 -34.89 -11.35 23.33
CA ALA A 53 -35.71 -11.98 24.36
C ALA A 53 -35.26 -13.43 24.69
N ALA A 54 -34.62 -14.11 23.71
CA ALA A 54 -34.05 -15.44 23.91
C ALA A 54 -32.77 -15.43 24.78
N THR A 55 -32.04 -14.31 24.83
CA THR A 55 -30.86 -14.18 25.69
C THR A 55 -31.18 -13.93 27.16
N ASP A 56 -32.33 -13.31 27.49
CA ASP A 56 -32.74 -13.03 28.88
C ASP A 56 -33.33 -14.26 29.60
N THR A 57 -33.81 -15.27 28.87
CA THR A 57 -34.48 -16.44 29.48
C THR A 57 -33.52 -17.59 29.85
N SER A 58 -32.22 -17.45 29.57
CA SER A 58 -31.21 -18.47 29.86
C SER A 58 -30.42 -18.23 31.16
N GLU A 59 -30.52 -17.06 31.80
CA GLU A 59 -29.68 -16.71 32.97
C GLU A 59 -30.22 -17.23 34.32
N ASP A 60 -31.51 -17.55 34.45
CA ASP A 60 -32.12 -18.01 35.72
C ASP A 60 -32.06 -19.53 35.98
N LYS A 61 -31.42 -20.31 35.11
CA LYS A 61 -31.31 -21.78 35.29
C LYS A 61 -29.91 -22.31 35.62
N ALA A 62 -28.89 -21.46 35.73
CA ALA A 62 -27.50 -21.90 35.85
C ALA A 62 -26.89 -21.83 37.27
N THR A 63 -27.69 -21.73 38.33
CA THR A 63 -27.18 -21.68 39.72
C THR A 63 -27.59 -22.86 40.61
N ASN A 64 -28.14 -23.95 40.05
CA ASN A 64 -28.45 -25.12 40.87
C ASN A 64 -28.22 -26.44 40.12
N THR A 65 -26.98 -26.91 40.14
CA THR A 65 -26.62 -28.35 40.00
C THR A 65 -25.18 -28.50 40.47
N GLY A 66 -25.05 -28.82 41.76
CA GLY A 66 -23.88 -29.53 42.27
C GLY A 66 -23.91 -30.98 41.79
N ASP A 67 -22.73 -31.60 41.78
CA ASP A 67 -22.42 -32.94 41.27
C ASP A 67 -22.44 -33.09 39.74
N ASP A 68 -21.26 -32.87 39.12
CA ASP A 68 -20.70 -33.74 38.07
C ASP A 68 -19.34 -33.19 37.59
N LYS A 69 -18.33 -33.25 38.47
CA LYS A 69 -16.93 -32.91 38.13
C LYS A 69 -16.06 -34.14 37.82
N ALA A 70 -16.64 -35.33 37.69
CA ALA A 70 -15.88 -36.57 37.56
C ALA A 70 -15.71 -37.11 36.13
N ASP A 71 -16.49 -36.67 35.12
CA ASP A 71 -16.60 -37.45 33.87
C ASP A 71 -15.96 -36.82 32.62
N PHE A 72 -15.30 -35.66 32.74
CA PHE A 72 -14.69 -34.99 31.57
C PHE A 72 -13.19 -35.29 31.38
N GLN A 73 -12.49 -35.81 32.39
CA GLN A 73 -11.07 -36.20 32.27
C GLN A 73 -10.87 -37.63 31.72
N GLN A 74 -11.93 -38.42 31.52
CA GLN A 74 -11.82 -39.83 31.10
C GLN A 74 -12.06 -40.08 29.59
N ARG A 75 -12.24 -39.03 28.78
CA ARG A 75 -12.61 -39.17 27.35
C ARG A 75 -11.57 -38.74 26.31
N VAL A 76 -10.31 -38.47 26.71
CA VAL A 76 -9.22 -38.12 25.77
C VAL A 76 -8.20 -39.27 25.55
N GLY A 77 -8.39 -40.43 26.18
CA GLY A 77 -7.48 -41.57 26.03
C GLY A 77 -8.18 -42.81 25.50
N GLN A 78 -8.40 -42.92 24.19
CA GLN A 78 -8.58 -44.20 23.48
C GLN A 78 -8.65 -43.99 21.96
N MET A 79 -7.53 -44.20 21.27
CA MET A 79 -7.52 -44.63 19.86
C MET A 79 -7.19 -46.13 19.83
N PRO A 80 -7.93 -46.96 19.07
CA PRO A 80 -7.66 -48.39 18.99
C PRO A 80 -6.52 -48.69 18.01
N SER A 81 -5.50 -49.37 18.53
CA SER A 81 -4.52 -50.15 17.78
C SER A 81 -5.22 -51.40 17.23
N SER A 82 -5.18 -51.60 15.90
CA SER A 82 -5.53 -52.87 15.28
C SER A 82 -4.27 -53.50 14.69
N ALA A 83 -3.79 -54.54 15.38
CA ALA A 83 -2.79 -55.47 14.90
C ALA A 83 -3.49 -56.80 14.58
N GLY A 84 -3.40 -57.23 13.32
CA GLY A 84 -3.77 -58.58 12.86
C GLY A 84 -2.52 -59.41 12.58
N GLN A 85 -2.50 -60.62 13.13
CA GLN A 85 -1.46 -61.66 13.08
C GLN A 85 -1.28 -62.28 11.67
N ALA A 86 -0.03 -62.51 11.23
CA ALA A 86 0.69 -63.80 11.00
C ALA A 86 0.12 -64.73 9.88
N SER A 87 0.87 -65.31 8.93
CA SER A 87 2.18 -66.04 8.94
C SER A 87 2.76 -66.18 7.49
N PRO A 88 3.78 -67.05 7.18
CA PRO A 88 5.21 -67.01 7.53
C PRO A 88 6.20 -67.22 6.33
N GLY A 89 7.51 -67.00 6.58
CA GLY A 89 8.68 -67.54 5.84
C GLY A 89 9.12 -66.69 4.63
N VAL A 90 10.40 -66.43 4.34
CA VAL A 90 11.65 -67.17 4.52
C VAL A 90 12.81 -66.15 4.31
N ASP A 91 13.89 -66.30 5.11
CA ASP A 91 15.35 -66.06 4.90
C ASP A 91 15.81 -65.11 3.74
N ASP A 92 16.85 -64.28 3.80
CA ASP A 92 18.13 -64.31 4.52
C ASP A 92 18.94 -63.02 4.18
N GLU A 93 20.00 -62.76 4.95
CA GLU A 93 21.19 -61.96 4.61
C GLU A 93 21.12 -60.41 4.49
N ALA A 94 21.59 -59.76 5.56
CA ALA A 94 22.44 -58.56 5.46
C ALA A 94 23.91 -58.97 5.13
N PRO A 95 24.81 -58.07 4.68
CA PRO A 95 25.47 -57.21 5.67
C PRO A 95 25.91 -55.81 5.20
N ASN A 96 25.99 -54.93 6.22
CA ASN A 96 26.93 -53.83 6.47
C ASN A 96 28.05 -53.51 5.45
N ALA A 97 28.20 -52.20 5.17
CA ALA A 97 29.45 -51.43 5.29
C ALA A 97 29.11 -49.92 5.26
N LEU A 98 29.33 -49.14 6.32
CA LEU A 98 30.58 -48.42 6.66
C LEU A 98 31.24 -47.71 5.47
N PHE A 99 31.24 -46.36 5.44
CA PHE A 99 32.46 -45.54 5.48
C PHE A 99 32.17 -44.03 5.61
N ASP A 100 33.13 -43.39 6.25
CA ASP A 100 33.25 -42.02 6.76
C ASP A 100 33.58 -40.93 5.72
N HIS A 101 33.04 -39.73 5.97
CA HIS A 101 33.67 -38.39 5.90
C HIS A 101 34.08 -37.70 4.55
N PRO A 102 34.29 -36.36 4.56
CA PRO A 102 33.83 -35.42 3.54
C PRO A 102 34.99 -34.75 2.78
N ALA A 103 34.68 -33.93 1.77
CA ALA A 103 35.61 -32.92 1.26
C ALA A 103 34.87 -31.63 0.87
N GLN A 104 35.33 -30.54 1.50
CA GLN A 104 35.16 -29.17 1.06
C GLN A 104 35.93 -28.96 -0.25
N GLU A 105 35.39 -28.17 -1.17
CA GLU A 105 36.23 -27.40 -2.09
C GLU A 105 35.58 -26.06 -2.43
N SER A 106 36.30 -25.01 -2.06
CA SER A 106 36.12 -23.61 -2.38
C SER A 106 36.92 -23.26 -3.63
N LEU A 107 36.36 -22.49 -4.58
CA LEU A 107 37.07 -21.58 -5.51
C LEU A 107 35.99 -20.79 -6.26
N ALA A 108 35.77 -19.50 -5.99
CA ALA A 108 36.57 -18.32 -6.34
C ALA A 108 36.14 -17.70 -7.69
N LEU A 109 35.92 -16.38 -7.60
CA LEU A 109 35.67 -15.42 -8.65
C LEU A 109 36.68 -15.50 -9.81
N SER A 110 36.16 -15.31 -11.03
CA SER A 110 36.90 -14.65 -12.11
C SER A 110 35.92 -13.83 -12.94
N THR A 111 36.08 -12.52 -12.81
CA THR A 111 35.66 -11.47 -13.73
C THR A 111 36.53 -11.58 -14.98
N ASP A 112 35.95 -11.44 -16.18
CA ASP A 112 36.56 -10.70 -17.29
C ASP A 112 35.51 -10.31 -18.32
N MET A 113 35.51 -9.02 -18.65
CA MET A 113 34.83 -8.36 -19.75
C MET A 113 35.66 -8.51 -21.03
N GLU A 114 35.01 -8.76 -22.18
CA GLU A 114 34.95 -7.81 -23.31
C GLU A 114 34.15 -8.36 -24.51
N PRO A 115 33.69 -7.49 -25.44
CA PRO A 115 32.47 -7.70 -26.21
C PRO A 115 32.73 -8.16 -27.66
N ALA A 116 31.77 -8.90 -28.24
CA ALA A 116 31.77 -9.22 -29.66
C ALA A 116 30.38 -9.11 -30.31
N ALA A 117 30.27 -8.11 -31.19
CA ALA A 117 29.71 -8.19 -32.53
C ALA A 117 28.39 -8.95 -32.77
N ASN A 118 27.31 -8.16 -32.78
CA ASN A 118 26.35 -8.00 -33.87
C ASN A 118 26.48 -8.99 -35.07
N GLN A 119 25.60 -9.98 -35.15
CA GLN A 119 25.30 -10.70 -36.40
C GLN A 119 23.79 -10.88 -36.60
N ASN A 120 23.36 -10.33 -37.72
CA ASN A 120 22.03 -10.40 -38.31
C ASN A 120 21.58 -11.85 -38.54
N LEU A 121 20.41 -12.22 -38.02
CA LEU A 121 19.65 -13.40 -38.46
C LEU A 121 18.50 -12.94 -39.35
N HIS A 122 18.67 -13.15 -40.65
CA HIS A 122 17.59 -13.24 -41.62
C HIS A 122 16.64 -14.38 -41.24
N HIS A 123 15.39 -14.07 -40.90
CA HIS A 123 14.31 -15.05 -40.83
C HIS A 123 13.47 -14.97 -42.11
N GLY A 124 13.38 -16.11 -42.79
CA GLY A 124 12.73 -16.28 -44.08
C GLY A 124 11.23 -15.97 -44.04
N GLN A 125 10.78 -15.29 -45.09
CA GLN A 125 9.37 -15.16 -45.42
C GLN A 125 8.79 -16.55 -45.74
N ARG A 126 7.85 -17.02 -44.91
CA ARG A 126 6.92 -18.08 -45.29
C ARG A 126 5.71 -17.41 -45.95
N GLU A 127 5.58 -17.59 -47.26
CA GLU A 127 4.34 -17.32 -47.98
C GLU A 127 3.23 -18.23 -47.43
N TYR A 128 2.19 -17.62 -46.87
CA TYR A 128 0.97 -18.29 -46.45
C TYR A 128 -0.12 -18.02 -47.49
N ASN A 129 -0.54 -19.05 -48.22
CA ASN A 129 -1.66 -19.02 -49.15
C ASN A 129 -2.95 -19.44 -48.41
N PRO A 130 -3.96 -18.57 -48.24
CA PRO A 130 -5.23 -18.96 -47.63
C PRO A 130 -6.15 -19.69 -48.66
N PRO A 131 -7.04 -20.59 -48.19
CA PRO A 131 -7.98 -21.29 -49.06
C PRO A 131 -9.04 -20.32 -49.64
N THR A 132 -9.07 -20.26 -50.96
CA THR A 132 -9.69 -19.21 -51.81
C THR A 132 -11.21 -19.27 -51.95
N LYS A 133 -11.94 -19.98 -51.08
CA LYS A 133 -13.39 -20.21 -51.28
C LYS A 133 -14.32 -19.51 -50.28
N LEU A 134 -13.80 -18.90 -49.21
CA LEU A 134 -14.61 -18.14 -48.24
C LEU A 134 -14.53 -16.62 -48.42
N THR A 135 -13.49 -16.11 -49.09
CA THR A 135 -13.26 -14.67 -49.28
C THR A 135 -14.12 -14.05 -50.40
N ALA A 136 -14.54 -14.83 -51.40
CA ALA A 136 -15.37 -14.32 -52.50
C ALA A 136 -16.79 -13.94 -52.07
N LYS A 137 -17.42 -14.73 -51.18
CA LYS A 137 -18.78 -14.44 -50.69
C LYS A 137 -18.83 -13.29 -49.67
N MET A 138 -17.76 -13.06 -48.91
CA MET A 138 -17.67 -11.91 -48.00
C MET A 138 -17.38 -10.60 -48.75
N ALA A 139 -16.62 -10.65 -49.85
CA ALA A 139 -16.40 -9.47 -50.70
C ALA A 139 -17.68 -9.06 -51.46
N GLU A 140 -18.47 -10.01 -51.95
CA GLU A 140 -19.78 -9.74 -52.58
C GLU A 140 -20.78 -9.11 -51.61
N PHE A 141 -20.79 -9.55 -50.34
CA PHE A 141 -21.70 -9.01 -49.34
C PHE A 141 -21.35 -7.55 -48.96
N ILE A 142 -20.07 -7.23 -48.82
CA ILE A 142 -19.59 -5.86 -48.50
C ILE A 142 -19.83 -4.90 -49.68
N GLN A 143 -19.77 -5.37 -50.94
CA GLN A 143 -20.13 -4.55 -52.11
C GLN A 143 -21.64 -4.41 -52.34
N SER A 144 -22.46 -5.37 -51.90
CA SER A 144 -23.92 -5.28 -52.01
C SER A 144 -24.59 -4.35 -50.98
N ALA A 145 -23.88 -4.00 -49.90
CA ALA A 145 -24.37 -3.08 -48.87
C ALA A 145 -24.25 -1.59 -49.23
N SER A 146 -23.67 -1.23 -50.40
CA SER A 146 -23.47 0.16 -50.82
C SER A 146 -24.39 0.64 -51.95
N VAL A 147 -25.44 -0.11 -52.33
CA VAL A 147 -26.36 0.28 -53.42
C VAL A 147 -27.81 0.06 -53.01
N ILE A 148 -28.30 0.89 -52.09
CA ILE A 148 -29.72 1.26 -52.02
C ILE A 148 -29.78 2.76 -51.71
N GLU A 149 -29.51 3.60 -52.73
CA GLU A 149 -29.91 5.00 -52.73
C GLU A 149 -31.20 5.12 -53.54
N GLY A 150 -32.31 5.25 -52.82
CA GLY A 150 -33.59 5.69 -53.36
C GLY A 150 -33.72 7.21 -53.23
N ASP A 151 -33.65 7.88 -54.36
CA ASP A 151 -34.28 9.16 -54.74
C ASP A 151 -34.89 9.99 -53.59
N GLN A 152 -34.13 10.95 -53.04
CA GLN A 152 -34.68 12.11 -52.33
C GLN A 152 -34.00 13.42 -52.78
N SER A 153 -34.86 14.41 -52.99
CA SER A 153 -34.63 15.74 -53.57
C SER A 153 -33.63 16.61 -52.77
N PRO A 154 -32.76 17.40 -53.43
CA PRO A 154 -31.69 18.15 -52.78
C PRO A 154 -32.15 19.56 -52.39
N ALA A 155 -32.77 19.70 -51.22
CA ALA A 155 -32.96 21.03 -50.62
C ALA A 155 -33.23 20.96 -49.11
N GLN A 156 -32.23 20.55 -48.32
CA GLN A 156 -32.03 20.99 -46.93
C GLN A 156 -30.69 20.43 -46.41
N VAL A 157 -29.60 21.08 -46.78
CA VAL A 157 -28.30 20.91 -46.12
C VAL A 157 -28.38 21.65 -44.79
N ALA A 158 -28.98 21.00 -43.79
CA ALA A 158 -28.86 21.40 -42.40
C ALA A 158 -27.56 20.80 -41.85
N SER A 159 -26.71 21.67 -41.32
CA SER A 159 -25.47 21.39 -40.61
C SER A 159 -25.52 20.10 -39.79
N HIS A 160 -24.93 19.02 -40.32
CA HIS A 160 -24.53 17.88 -39.49
C HIS A 160 -23.36 18.36 -38.64
N GLN A 161 -23.65 18.70 -37.39
CA GLN A 161 -22.61 18.64 -36.36
C GLN A 161 -22.12 17.19 -36.33
N PRO A 162 -20.81 16.95 -36.14
CA PRO A 162 -20.31 15.59 -35.96
C PRO A 162 -21.08 15.02 -34.76
N GLU A 163 -21.95 14.04 -34.99
CA GLU A 163 -22.49 13.24 -33.91
C GLU A 163 -21.26 12.71 -33.18
N GLU A 164 -21.05 13.19 -31.95
CA GLU A 164 -19.97 12.75 -31.08
C GLU A 164 -19.86 11.24 -31.22
N SER A 165 -18.67 10.75 -31.55
CA SER A 165 -18.35 9.33 -31.61
C SER A 165 -18.51 8.75 -30.19
N SER A 166 -19.76 8.59 -29.80
CA SER A 166 -20.24 8.26 -28.46
C SER A 166 -20.10 6.77 -28.35
N PHE A 167 -18.86 6.31 -28.18
CA PHE A 167 -18.63 5.01 -27.58
C PHE A 167 -19.43 4.98 -26.28
N ASP A 168 -20.24 3.95 -26.12
CA ASP A 168 -20.92 3.71 -24.87
C ASP A 168 -19.86 3.67 -23.76
N THR A 169 -20.10 4.38 -22.66
CA THR A 169 -19.14 4.40 -21.57
C THR A 169 -18.94 3.00 -21.01
N LEU A 170 -17.73 2.68 -20.53
CA LEU A 170 -17.44 1.40 -19.89
C LEU A 170 -18.39 1.11 -18.71
N GLU A 171 -18.84 2.16 -18.02
CA GLU A 171 -19.87 2.05 -16.98
C GLU A 171 -21.22 1.55 -17.51
N LEU A 172 -21.66 2.03 -18.69
CA LEU A 172 -22.89 1.56 -19.32
C LEU A 172 -22.75 0.10 -19.76
N ILE A 173 -21.62 -0.27 -20.37
CA ILE A 173 -21.32 -1.66 -20.74
C ILE A 173 -21.38 -2.58 -19.51
N THR A 174 -20.80 -2.16 -18.39
CA THR A 174 -20.85 -2.90 -17.12
C THR A 174 -22.29 -3.16 -16.69
N LYS A 175 -23.14 -2.12 -16.65
CA LYS A 175 -24.55 -2.25 -16.24
C LYS A 175 -25.33 -3.18 -17.17
N ARG A 176 -25.12 -3.07 -18.49
CA ARG A 176 -25.77 -3.95 -19.47
C ARG A 176 -25.33 -5.40 -19.34
N CYS A 177 -24.03 -5.66 -19.16
CA CYS A 177 -23.51 -7.01 -18.98
C CYS A 177 -24.06 -7.67 -17.71
N LEU A 178 -24.14 -6.94 -16.58
CA LEU A 178 -24.77 -7.47 -15.37
C LEU A 178 -26.24 -7.84 -15.58
N LEU A 179 -27.00 -6.97 -16.26
CA LEU A 179 -28.40 -7.28 -16.57
C LEU A 179 -28.53 -8.46 -17.53
N LYS A 180 -27.62 -8.60 -18.50
CA LYS A 180 -27.55 -9.75 -19.41
C LYS A 180 -27.20 -11.05 -18.68
N ALA A 181 -26.31 -10.99 -17.68
CA ALA A 181 -26.01 -12.14 -16.83
C ALA A 181 -27.24 -12.57 -16.02
N GLU A 182 -27.95 -11.62 -15.41
CA GLU A 182 -29.20 -11.88 -14.71
C GLU A 182 -30.25 -12.48 -15.65
N ALA A 183 -30.40 -11.91 -16.85
CA ALA A 183 -31.32 -12.38 -17.87
C ALA A 183 -31.00 -13.82 -18.33
N ALA A 184 -29.71 -14.16 -18.48
CA ALA A 184 -29.28 -15.52 -18.80
C ALA A 184 -29.62 -16.51 -17.68
N ARG A 185 -29.35 -16.17 -16.40
CA ARG A 185 -29.76 -17.00 -15.25
C ARG A 185 -31.26 -17.19 -15.19
N TRP A 186 -32.02 -16.12 -15.45
CA TRP A 186 -33.47 -16.19 -15.51
C TRP A 186 -33.95 -17.07 -16.68
N ALA A 187 -33.32 -17.01 -17.85
CA ALA A 187 -33.65 -17.88 -18.97
C ALA A 187 -33.47 -19.37 -18.64
N ALA A 188 -32.42 -19.72 -17.88
CA ALA A 188 -32.22 -21.07 -17.35
C ALA A 188 -33.34 -21.48 -16.38
N LYS A 189 -33.65 -20.61 -15.41
CA LYS A 189 -34.71 -20.84 -14.41
C LYS A 189 -36.09 -20.97 -15.06
N ARG A 190 -36.42 -20.09 -16.00
CA ARG A 190 -37.66 -20.10 -16.78
C ARG A 190 -37.86 -21.42 -17.50
N ARG A 191 -36.82 -21.95 -18.15
CA ARG A 191 -36.88 -23.26 -18.82
C ARG A 191 -37.14 -24.40 -17.84
N ARG A 192 -36.49 -24.36 -16.67
CA ARG A 192 -36.76 -25.33 -15.59
C ARG A 192 -38.23 -25.26 -15.14
N LEU A 193 -38.74 -24.07 -14.85
CA LEU A 193 -40.13 -23.85 -14.44
C LEU A 193 -41.14 -24.34 -15.50
N MET A 194 -40.88 -24.09 -16.78
CA MET A 194 -41.73 -24.60 -17.87
C MET A 194 -41.76 -26.13 -17.92
N ARG A 195 -40.62 -26.81 -17.70
CA ARG A 195 -40.57 -28.28 -17.62
C ARG A 195 -41.33 -28.82 -16.40
N GLU A 196 -41.29 -28.09 -15.30
CA GLU A 196 -42.01 -28.41 -14.06
C GLU A 196 -43.51 -28.10 -14.14
N GLY A 197 -43.99 -27.53 -15.25
CA GLY A 197 -45.41 -27.21 -15.46
C GLY A 197 -45.87 -25.92 -14.79
N ALA A 198 -44.96 -25.02 -14.43
CA ALA A 198 -45.29 -23.70 -13.87
C ALA A 198 -46.17 -22.89 -14.83
N ASN A 199 -47.09 -22.10 -14.26
CA ASN A 199 -47.99 -21.29 -15.07
C ASN A 199 -47.27 -20.06 -15.64
N PHE A 200 -47.20 -19.97 -16.97
CA PHE A 200 -46.49 -18.89 -17.65
C PHE A 200 -46.98 -17.48 -17.24
N GLN A 201 -48.28 -17.26 -17.15
CA GLN A 201 -48.85 -15.93 -16.92
C GLN A 201 -48.59 -15.43 -15.50
N THR A 202 -48.57 -16.32 -14.51
CA THR A 202 -48.48 -15.94 -13.10
C THR A 202 -47.07 -16.05 -12.52
N GLU A 203 -46.25 -16.99 -13.01
CA GLU A 203 -44.94 -17.31 -12.40
C GLU A 203 -43.73 -16.89 -13.26
N ILE A 204 -43.93 -16.70 -14.57
CA ILE A 204 -42.83 -16.44 -15.52
C ILE A 204 -42.95 -15.04 -16.15
N ALA A 205 -44.11 -14.71 -16.70
CA ALA A 205 -44.34 -13.48 -17.44
C ALA A 205 -44.06 -12.20 -16.62
N PRO A 206 -44.38 -12.11 -15.31
CA PRO A 206 -44.08 -10.92 -14.52
C PRO A 206 -42.57 -10.66 -14.41
N GLN A 207 -41.77 -11.71 -14.23
CA GLN A 207 -40.31 -11.64 -14.12
C GLN A 207 -39.67 -11.36 -15.47
N ASP A 208 -40.19 -11.93 -16.57
CA ASP A 208 -39.80 -11.55 -17.92
C ASP A 208 -40.04 -10.04 -18.16
N ALA A 209 -41.22 -9.55 -17.79
CA ALA A 209 -41.60 -8.15 -17.96
C ALA A 209 -40.71 -7.21 -17.13
N ASP A 210 -40.39 -7.57 -15.89
CA ASP A 210 -39.47 -6.79 -15.02
C ASP A 210 -38.08 -6.66 -15.65
N ILE A 211 -37.46 -7.78 -16.03
CA ILE A 211 -36.11 -7.79 -16.61
C ILE A 211 -36.07 -7.02 -17.94
N ILE A 212 -37.10 -7.19 -18.80
CA ILE A 212 -37.23 -6.45 -20.06
C ILE A 212 -37.42 -4.95 -19.80
N GLN A 213 -38.19 -4.57 -18.79
CA GLN A 213 -38.40 -3.17 -18.44
C GLN A 213 -37.09 -2.50 -17.99
N ARG A 214 -36.32 -3.16 -17.11
CA ARG A 214 -34.98 -2.68 -16.72
C ARG A 214 -34.02 -2.58 -17.90
N ALA A 215 -34.13 -3.45 -18.90
CA ALA A 215 -33.31 -3.35 -20.11
C ALA A 215 -33.68 -2.14 -20.96
N LYS A 216 -34.97 -1.80 -21.07
CA LYS A 216 -35.43 -0.61 -21.80
C LYS A 216 -34.96 0.70 -21.17
N GLU A 217 -34.70 0.71 -19.87
CA GLU A 217 -34.14 1.85 -19.15
C GLU A 217 -32.65 2.08 -19.48
N LEU A 218 -31.96 1.06 -20.00
CA LEU A 218 -30.57 1.12 -20.42
C LEU A 218 -30.47 1.36 -21.95
N LYS A 219 -29.74 2.40 -22.34
CA LYS A 219 -29.51 2.73 -23.76
C LYS A 219 -28.92 1.52 -24.51
N ARG A 220 -29.62 1.09 -25.57
CA ARG A 220 -29.20 -0.01 -26.47
C ARG A 220 -28.95 -1.35 -25.76
N CYS A 221 -29.65 -1.62 -24.65
CA CYS A 221 -29.57 -2.93 -24.00
C CYS A 221 -30.60 -3.90 -24.59
N PHE A 222 -30.12 -4.89 -25.34
CA PHE A 222 -30.97 -5.94 -25.91
C PHE A 222 -30.74 -7.27 -25.19
N LEU A 223 -31.82 -7.87 -24.65
CA LEU A 223 -31.80 -9.13 -23.92
C LEU A 223 -32.32 -10.28 -24.79
N TRP A 224 -31.48 -10.74 -25.71
CA TRP A 224 -31.84 -11.82 -26.64
C TRP A 224 -32.16 -13.15 -25.93
N THR A 225 -31.61 -13.40 -24.74
CA THR A 225 -31.90 -14.58 -23.90
C THR A 225 -33.36 -14.64 -23.45
N ASN A 226 -34.05 -13.50 -23.43
CA ASN A 226 -35.44 -13.40 -22.98
C ASN A 226 -36.41 -13.27 -24.15
N HIS A 227 -35.91 -13.30 -25.39
CA HIS A 227 -36.77 -13.21 -26.56
C HIS A 227 -37.58 -14.50 -26.74
N PRO A 228 -38.87 -14.43 -27.15
CA PRO A 228 -39.69 -15.62 -27.40
C PRO A 228 -39.12 -16.58 -28.45
N GLN A 229 -38.34 -16.04 -29.40
CA GLN A 229 -37.63 -16.81 -30.45
C GLN A 229 -36.18 -17.08 -30.08
N CYS A 230 -35.81 -17.03 -28.80
CA CYS A 230 -34.48 -17.40 -28.34
C CYS A 230 -34.19 -18.84 -28.78
N PRO A 231 -33.04 -19.10 -29.44
CA PRO A 231 -32.70 -20.44 -29.88
C PRO A 231 -32.66 -21.45 -28.73
N GLU A 232 -32.83 -22.73 -29.05
CA GLU A 232 -32.61 -23.79 -28.08
C GLU A 232 -31.10 -23.88 -27.78
N PRO A 233 -30.68 -23.84 -26.50
CA PRO A 233 -29.30 -24.01 -26.11
C PRO A 233 -28.85 -25.44 -26.37
N PRO A 234 -27.54 -25.67 -26.53
CA PRO A 234 -27.00 -27.01 -26.73
C PRO A 234 -27.24 -27.93 -25.51
N ASP A 235 -27.25 -27.37 -24.30
CA ASP A 235 -27.48 -28.11 -23.05
C ASP A 235 -28.10 -27.23 -21.94
N GLU A 236 -28.36 -27.83 -20.77
CA GLU A 236 -28.95 -27.14 -19.61
C GLU A 236 -28.00 -26.16 -18.91
N ASN A 237 -26.68 -26.32 -19.07
CA ASN A 237 -25.65 -25.51 -18.42
C ASN A 237 -25.25 -24.29 -19.24
N TYR A 238 -25.63 -24.23 -20.51
CA TYR A 238 -25.31 -23.13 -21.42
C TYR A 238 -25.67 -21.74 -20.85
N PHE A 239 -26.90 -21.55 -20.36
CA PHE A 239 -27.33 -20.24 -19.84
C PHE A 239 -26.63 -19.85 -18.52
N PRO A 240 -26.46 -20.76 -17.54
CA PRO A 240 -25.59 -20.51 -16.40
C PRO A 240 -24.17 -20.08 -16.81
N GLN A 241 -23.50 -20.83 -17.68
CA GLN A 241 -22.15 -20.49 -18.15
C GLN A 241 -22.10 -19.14 -18.88
N LEU A 242 -23.08 -18.87 -19.75
CA LEU A 242 -23.22 -17.59 -20.42
C LEU A 242 -23.35 -16.44 -19.41
N ALA A 243 -24.14 -16.62 -18.35
CA ALA A 243 -24.25 -15.61 -17.30
C ALA A 243 -22.91 -15.32 -16.64
N ASP A 244 -22.12 -16.36 -16.37
CA ASP A 244 -20.80 -16.19 -15.73
C ASP A 244 -19.80 -15.50 -16.68
N THR A 245 -19.89 -15.74 -18.00
CA THR A 245 -19.09 -14.96 -18.98
C THR A 245 -19.47 -13.47 -19.01
N PHE A 246 -20.76 -13.14 -18.89
CA PHE A 246 -21.21 -11.75 -18.82
C PHE A 246 -20.81 -11.07 -17.52
N ASP A 247 -20.87 -11.77 -16.38
CA ASP A 247 -20.39 -11.25 -15.10
C ASP A 247 -18.88 -11.00 -15.13
N ASN A 248 -18.10 -11.90 -15.73
CA ASN A 248 -16.67 -11.70 -15.92
C ASN A 248 -16.38 -10.49 -16.80
N LEU A 249 -17.10 -10.33 -17.91
CA LEU A 249 -16.96 -9.16 -18.77
C LEU A 249 -17.30 -7.86 -18.02
N ALA A 250 -18.41 -7.84 -17.29
CA ALA A 250 -18.81 -6.70 -16.48
C ALA A 250 -17.75 -6.32 -15.44
N ASN A 251 -17.26 -7.32 -14.67
CA ASN A 251 -16.27 -7.09 -13.63
C ASN A 251 -14.92 -6.65 -14.19
N ALA A 252 -14.47 -7.23 -15.31
CA ALA A 252 -13.22 -6.85 -15.96
C ALA A 252 -13.29 -5.43 -16.52
N VAL A 253 -14.40 -5.06 -17.17
CA VAL A 253 -14.62 -3.70 -17.69
C VAL A 253 -14.72 -2.68 -16.54
N ALA A 254 -15.40 -3.02 -15.45
CA ALA A 254 -15.46 -2.16 -14.26
C ALA A 254 -14.07 -1.90 -13.66
N LEU A 255 -13.15 -2.87 -13.70
CA LEU A 255 -11.76 -2.68 -13.28
C LEU A 255 -11.04 -1.67 -14.16
N ALA A 256 -11.20 -1.73 -15.48
CA ALA A 256 -10.61 -0.73 -16.37
C ALA A 256 -11.10 0.69 -16.06
N THR A 257 -12.41 0.87 -15.82
CA THR A 257 -12.97 2.17 -15.40
C THR A 257 -12.32 2.68 -14.11
N MET A 258 -12.12 1.81 -13.11
CA MET A 258 -11.44 2.20 -11.87
C MET A 258 -9.99 2.63 -12.12
N ILE A 259 -9.26 1.90 -12.97
CA ILE A 259 -7.87 2.18 -13.31
C ILE A 259 -7.72 3.50 -14.08
N GLU A 260 -8.62 3.78 -15.03
CA GLU A 260 -8.62 5.03 -15.81
C GLU A 260 -8.80 6.26 -14.91
N SER A 261 -9.59 6.15 -13.84
CA SER A 261 -9.83 7.26 -12.90
C SER A 261 -8.59 7.68 -12.08
N ASP A 262 -7.61 6.79 -11.91
CA ASP A 262 -6.42 7.03 -11.06
C ASP A 262 -5.17 7.50 -11.84
N GLY A 263 -5.18 7.44 -13.19
CA GLY A 263 -4.16 8.02 -14.09
C GLY A 263 -2.74 7.43 -14.06
N ASN A 264 -2.32 6.79 -12.96
CA ASN A 264 -0.93 6.34 -12.72
C ASN A 264 -0.78 4.81 -12.57
N LEU A 265 -1.62 4.04 -13.25
CA LEU A 265 -1.75 2.58 -13.06
C LEU A 265 -1.58 1.79 -14.36
N SER A 266 -0.60 2.17 -15.20
CA SER A 266 -0.37 1.57 -16.53
C SER A 266 -0.14 0.04 -16.49
N THR A 267 0.55 -0.46 -15.46
CA THR A 267 0.78 -1.90 -15.28
C THR A 267 -0.51 -2.67 -14.97
N PHE A 268 -1.39 -2.10 -14.15
CA PHE A 268 -2.71 -2.66 -13.87
C PHE A 268 -3.60 -2.60 -15.12
N LEU A 269 -3.53 -1.51 -15.90
CA LEU A 269 -4.29 -1.39 -17.14
C LEU A 269 -3.95 -2.51 -18.11
N LYS A 270 -2.66 -2.81 -18.32
CA LYS A 270 -2.22 -3.91 -19.19
C LYS A 270 -2.75 -5.27 -18.72
N ARG A 271 -2.77 -5.53 -17.40
CA ARG A 271 -3.33 -6.78 -16.86
C ARG A 271 -4.86 -6.83 -17.02
N ALA A 272 -5.54 -5.71 -16.78
CA ALA A 272 -6.99 -5.62 -16.94
C ALA A 272 -7.40 -5.84 -18.41
N THR A 273 -6.70 -5.25 -19.38
CA THR A 273 -7.03 -5.45 -20.81
C THR A 273 -6.86 -6.90 -21.27
N LEU A 274 -5.88 -7.64 -20.74
CA LEU A 274 -5.76 -9.08 -20.98
C LEU A 274 -6.98 -9.86 -20.45
N LEU A 275 -7.44 -9.54 -19.23
CA LEU A 275 -8.63 -10.18 -18.64
C LEU A 275 -9.91 -9.79 -19.39
N ILE A 276 -10.04 -8.54 -19.83
CA ILE A 276 -11.16 -8.08 -20.66
C ILE A 276 -11.16 -8.81 -22.00
N ALA A 277 -9.99 -8.98 -22.64
CA ALA A 277 -9.86 -9.70 -23.90
C ALA A 277 -10.31 -11.16 -23.79
N GLU A 278 -9.96 -11.84 -22.70
CA GLU A 278 -10.45 -13.19 -22.40
C GLU A 278 -11.96 -13.22 -22.16
N ALA A 279 -12.47 -12.31 -21.31
CA ALA A 279 -13.90 -12.25 -20.99
C ALA A 279 -14.79 -11.97 -22.21
N GLN A 280 -14.44 -10.98 -23.04
CA GLN A 280 -15.19 -10.67 -24.25
C GLN A 280 -15.15 -11.82 -25.26
N SER A 281 -14.02 -12.53 -25.33
CA SER A 281 -13.87 -13.68 -26.22
C SER A 281 -14.73 -14.86 -25.77
N ALA A 282 -14.88 -15.06 -24.46
CA ALA A 282 -15.76 -16.08 -23.90
C ALA A 282 -17.24 -15.80 -24.21
N VAL A 283 -17.69 -14.53 -24.10
CA VAL A 283 -19.04 -14.13 -24.52
C VAL A 283 -19.25 -14.36 -26.01
N ARG A 284 -18.25 -14.02 -26.85
CA ARG A 284 -18.30 -14.26 -28.30
C ARG A 284 -18.41 -15.75 -28.62
N TYR A 285 -17.62 -16.59 -27.96
CA TYR A 285 -17.67 -18.04 -28.12
C TYR A 285 -19.03 -18.61 -27.74
N ALA A 286 -19.52 -18.26 -26.53
CA ALA A 286 -20.83 -18.72 -26.07
C ALA A 286 -21.93 -18.32 -27.06
N ARG A 287 -21.93 -17.07 -27.55
CA ARG A 287 -22.91 -16.62 -28.54
C ARG A 287 -22.84 -17.39 -29.86
N ALA A 288 -21.65 -17.77 -30.30
CA ALA A 288 -21.41 -18.51 -31.55
C ALA A 288 -21.89 -19.97 -31.50
N LEU A 289 -22.12 -20.54 -30.31
CA LEU A 289 -22.71 -21.88 -30.17
C LEU A 289 -24.20 -21.93 -30.53
N LEU A 290 -24.88 -20.77 -30.56
CA LEU A 290 -26.29 -20.71 -30.93
C LEU A 290 -26.45 -20.48 -32.45
N PRO A 291 -27.41 -21.15 -33.10
CA PRO A 291 -27.65 -20.96 -34.51
C PRO A 291 -28.13 -19.53 -34.80
N ASP A 292 -27.85 -19.06 -36.01
CA ASP A 292 -28.39 -17.82 -36.58
C ASP A 292 -29.87 -18.01 -36.95
N SER A 293 -30.69 -18.36 -35.97
CA SER A 293 -32.14 -18.40 -36.14
C SER A 293 -32.73 -17.05 -35.74
N ALA A 294 -33.61 -16.51 -36.59
CA ALA A 294 -34.43 -15.31 -36.38
C ALA A 294 -33.77 -13.93 -36.61
N GLY A 295 -32.75 -13.83 -37.46
CA GLY A 295 -32.27 -12.53 -37.95
C GLY A 295 -31.52 -11.69 -36.90
N TYR A 296 -31.18 -12.29 -35.76
CA TYR A 296 -30.24 -11.72 -34.82
C TYR A 296 -28.85 -11.80 -35.42
N ALA A 297 -28.23 -10.65 -35.66
CA ALA A 297 -26.82 -10.60 -36.00
C ALA A 297 -26.04 -11.47 -34.98
N GLY A 298 -25.16 -12.34 -35.48
CA GLY A 298 -24.47 -13.40 -34.70
C GLY A 298 -23.48 -12.90 -33.64
N TYR A 299 -23.62 -11.66 -33.16
CA TYR A 299 -22.74 -11.03 -32.18
C TYR A 299 -23.53 -10.31 -31.09
N ASP A 300 -22.92 -10.18 -29.91
CA ASP A 300 -23.44 -9.37 -28.82
C ASP A 300 -22.87 -7.95 -28.92
N THR A 301 -23.74 -6.94 -28.80
CA THR A 301 -23.35 -5.52 -28.97
C THR A 301 -22.35 -5.05 -27.91
N ASP A 302 -22.46 -5.52 -26.67
CA ASP A 302 -21.54 -5.13 -25.60
C ASP A 302 -20.16 -5.76 -25.82
N GLN A 303 -20.14 -7.05 -26.18
CA GLN A 303 -18.92 -7.76 -26.55
C GLN A 303 -18.19 -7.04 -27.70
N GLN A 304 -18.89 -6.66 -28.77
CA GLN A 304 -18.30 -5.98 -29.91
C GLN A 304 -17.76 -4.60 -29.55
N THR A 305 -18.52 -3.82 -28.77
CA THR A 305 -18.08 -2.50 -28.29
C THR A 305 -16.84 -2.63 -27.40
N THR A 306 -16.80 -3.61 -26.49
CA THR A 306 -15.60 -3.88 -25.68
C THR A 306 -14.40 -4.30 -26.53
N PHE A 307 -14.60 -5.11 -27.56
CA PHE A 307 -13.52 -5.47 -28.49
C PHE A 307 -12.96 -4.25 -29.25
N GLN A 308 -13.83 -3.33 -29.70
CA GLN A 308 -13.40 -2.09 -30.34
C GLN A 308 -12.62 -1.20 -29.37
N TRP A 309 -13.13 -1.03 -28.14
CA TRP A 309 -12.42 -0.31 -27.08
C TRP A 309 -11.03 -0.91 -26.80
N LEU A 310 -10.90 -2.25 -26.75
CA LEU A 310 -9.61 -2.90 -26.58
C LEU A 310 -8.62 -2.56 -27.71
N ARG A 311 -9.09 -2.50 -28.96
CA ARG A 311 -8.25 -2.12 -30.11
C ARG A 311 -7.75 -0.69 -29.99
N GLU A 312 -8.61 0.22 -29.56
CA GLU A 312 -8.24 1.63 -29.38
C GLU A 312 -7.25 1.81 -28.23
N VAL A 313 -7.50 1.17 -27.08
CA VAL A 313 -6.60 1.25 -25.92
C VAL A 313 -5.23 0.65 -26.23
N THR A 314 -5.19 -0.51 -26.89
CA THR A 314 -3.92 -1.16 -27.26
C THR A 314 -3.13 -0.33 -28.27
N GLN A 315 -3.81 0.29 -29.23
CA GLN A 315 -3.20 1.22 -30.19
C GLN A 315 -2.68 2.50 -29.52
N ASN A 316 -3.44 3.08 -28.59
CA ASN A 316 -3.07 4.34 -27.92
C ASN A 316 -1.98 4.17 -26.85
N LYS A 317 -1.80 2.95 -26.31
CA LYS A 317 -0.87 2.66 -25.22
C LYS A 317 0.33 1.80 -25.65
N ASP A 318 0.46 1.53 -26.94
CA ASP A 318 1.57 0.78 -27.55
C ASP A 318 1.84 -0.59 -26.90
N PHE A 319 0.80 -1.38 -26.61
CA PHE A 319 0.97 -2.76 -26.17
C PHE A 319 0.08 -3.75 -26.90
N TYR A 320 0.62 -4.94 -27.15
CA TYR A 320 -0.02 -6.01 -27.89
C TYR A 320 -0.68 -7.03 -26.96
N ILE A 321 -1.87 -7.51 -27.35
CA ILE A 321 -2.59 -8.61 -26.70
C ILE A 321 -2.45 -9.84 -27.60
N GLU A 322 -1.75 -10.86 -27.11
CA GLU A 322 -1.40 -12.06 -27.90
C GLU A 322 -2.57 -13.02 -28.11
N ARG A 323 -3.45 -13.16 -27.11
CA ARG A 323 -4.54 -14.12 -27.09
C ARG A 323 -5.91 -13.43 -27.17
N TYR A 324 -6.93 -14.17 -27.61
CA TYR A 324 -8.35 -13.81 -27.50
C TYR A 324 -8.85 -12.65 -28.38
N MET A 325 -7.98 -12.04 -29.17
CA MET A 325 -8.32 -10.97 -30.11
C MET A 325 -8.68 -11.48 -31.51
N GLN A 326 -8.46 -12.77 -31.80
CA GLN A 326 -8.77 -13.39 -33.10
C GLN A 326 -10.01 -14.29 -33.00
N THR A 327 -10.71 -14.52 -34.11
CA THR A 327 -11.96 -15.31 -34.14
C THR A 327 -11.73 -16.78 -33.78
N ASP A 328 -10.60 -17.35 -34.22
CA ASP A 328 -10.19 -18.74 -34.01
C ASP A 328 -9.51 -18.99 -32.65
N ASP A 329 -9.01 -17.94 -31.99
CA ASP A 329 -8.51 -18.01 -30.61
C ASP A 329 -9.57 -17.53 -29.62
N SER A 330 -10.57 -18.38 -29.38
CA SER A 330 -11.68 -18.05 -28.49
C SER A 330 -11.47 -18.59 -27.07
N ALA A 331 -11.85 -17.79 -26.07
CA ALA A 331 -11.84 -18.24 -24.67
C ALA A 331 -13.03 -19.17 -24.39
N LEU A 332 -12.80 -20.19 -23.59
CA LEU A 332 -13.80 -21.22 -23.26
C LEU A 332 -14.63 -20.81 -22.02
N PRO A 333 -15.98 -20.83 -22.08
CA PRO A 333 -16.85 -20.50 -20.95
C PRO A 333 -16.62 -21.36 -19.71
N GLU A 334 -16.13 -22.59 -19.87
CA GLU A 334 -15.80 -23.52 -18.78
C GLU A 334 -14.69 -22.99 -17.87
N ASN A 335 -13.88 -22.04 -18.34
CA ASN A 335 -12.83 -21.40 -17.55
C ASN A 335 -13.32 -20.14 -16.82
N ALA A 336 -14.63 -19.86 -16.80
CA ALA A 336 -15.19 -18.64 -16.20
C ALA A 336 -14.83 -18.47 -14.72
N ASP A 337 -14.79 -19.55 -13.93
CA ASP A 337 -14.46 -19.48 -12.50
C ASP A 337 -13.00 -19.05 -12.25
N ASP A 338 -12.07 -19.58 -13.03
CA ASP A 338 -10.66 -19.21 -12.97
C ASP A 338 -10.46 -17.74 -13.39
N LEU A 339 -11.12 -17.32 -14.48
CA LEU A 339 -11.11 -15.93 -14.91
C LEU A 339 -11.69 -15.00 -13.83
N ALA A 340 -12.80 -15.40 -13.18
CA ALA A 340 -13.41 -14.65 -12.09
C ALA A 340 -12.46 -14.52 -10.88
N ALA A 341 -11.71 -15.57 -10.56
CA ALA A 341 -10.69 -15.54 -9.51
C ALA A 341 -9.57 -14.56 -9.85
N ARG A 342 -9.04 -14.59 -11.08
CA ARG A 342 -8.00 -13.67 -11.56
C ARG A 342 -8.47 -12.21 -11.57
N ILE A 343 -9.72 -11.95 -11.95
CA ILE A 343 -10.34 -10.62 -11.88
C ILE A 343 -10.43 -10.12 -10.43
N ARG A 344 -10.90 -10.95 -9.51
CA ARG A 344 -10.99 -10.59 -8.07
C ARG A 344 -9.63 -10.32 -7.45
N GLU A 345 -8.63 -11.11 -7.78
CA GLU A 345 -7.26 -10.91 -7.32
C GLU A 345 -6.70 -9.57 -7.79
N LEU A 346 -6.84 -9.25 -9.08
CA LEU A 346 -6.40 -7.96 -9.62
C LEU A 346 -7.15 -6.79 -8.95
N LYS A 347 -8.44 -6.96 -8.65
CA LYS A 347 -9.25 -5.99 -7.90
C LYS A 347 -8.70 -5.75 -6.50
N SER A 348 -8.36 -6.80 -5.75
CA SER A 348 -7.80 -6.68 -4.40
C SER A 348 -6.50 -5.90 -4.42
N GLN A 349 -5.58 -6.29 -5.31
CA GLN A 349 -4.29 -5.61 -5.48
C GLN A 349 -4.45 -4.12 -5.82
N LEU A 350 -5.43 -3.78 -6.68
CA LEU A 350 -5.75 -2.40 -7.02
C LEU A 350 -6.27 -1.61 -5.80
N GLN A 351 -7.21 -2.19 -5.05
CA GLN A 351 -7.79 -1.55 -3.87
C GLN A 351 -6.75 -1.35 -2.76
N GLU A 352 -5.89 -2.34 -2.52
CA GLU A 352 -4.76 -2.23 -1.60
C GLU A 352 -3.82 -1.08 -2.01
N ARG A 353 -3.48 -1.00 -3.31
CA ARG A 353 -2.64 0.08 -3.82
C ARG A 353 -3.28 1.45 -3.67
N GLN A 354 -4.57 1.59 -3.96
CA GLN A 354 -5.33 2.83 -3.76
C GLN A 354 -5.37 3.22 -2.28
N GLN A 355 -5.63 2.25 -1.40
CA GLN A 355 -5.67 2.50 0.04
C GLN A 355 -4.30 2.94 0.58
N GLN A 356 -3.22 2.28 0.15
CA GLN A 356 -1.85 2.70 0.46
C GLN A 356 -1.59 4.14 -0.01
N GLN A 357 -1.97 4.50 -1.24
CA GLN A 357 -1.79 5.86 -1.75
C GLN A 357 -2.58 6.90 -0.94
N ARG A 358 -3.81 6.57 -0.51
CA ARG A 358 -4.61 7.44 0.37
C ARG A 358 -3.96 7.62 1.73
N THR A 359 -3.44 6.54 2.32
CA THR A 359 -2.69 6.59 3.58
C THR A 359 -1.43 7.45 3.44
N ILE A 360 -0.64 7.26 2.38
CA ILE A 360 0.55 8.08 2.08
C ILE A 360 0.17 9.56 2.00
N ARG A 361 -0.85 9.93 1.20
CA ARG A 361 -1.29 11.32 1.06
C ARG A 361 -1.70 11.92 2.40
N LYS A 362 -2.52 11.19 3.17
CA LYS A 362 -2.98 11.62 4.51
C LYS A 362 -1.82 11.85 5.47
N LEU A 363 -0.85 10.95 5.53
CA LEU A 363 0.32 11.08 6.41
C LEU A 363 1.25 12.20 5.94
N MET A 364 1.48 12.35 4.63
CA MET A 364 2.26 13.44 4.05
C MET A 364 1.63 14.81 4.34
N ASP A 365 0.31 14.95 4.19
CA ASP A 365 -0.40 16.19 4.51
C ASP A 365 -0.32 16.52 6.00
N LYS A 366 -0.41 15.49 6.86
CA LYS A 366 -0.23 15.64 8.30
C LYS A 366 1.19 16.08 8.67
N ILE A 367 2.21 15.46 8.09
CA ILE A 367 3.62 15.85 8.29
C ILE A 367 3.81 17.30 7.85
N LYS A 368 3.38 17.67 6.65
CA LYS A 368 3.45 19.04 6.14
C LYS A 368 2.79 20.05 7.07
N TYR A 369 1.63 19.71 7.64
CA TYR A 369 0.92 20.56 8.58
C TYR A 369 1.71 20.77 9.88
N GLU A 370 2.18 19.68 10.50
CA GLU A 370 2.93 19.79 11.75
C GLU A 370 4.27 20.50 11.55
N THR A 371 5.01 20.22 10.47
CA THR A 371 6.28 20.89 10.20
C THR A 371 6.08 22.39 9.95
N SER A 372 5.03 22.78 9.21
CA SER A 372 4.67 24.19 9.02
C SER A 372 4.38 24.92 10.34
N LEU A 373 3.70 24.27 11.28
CA LEU A 373 3.40 24.88 12.59
C LEU A 373 4.64 25.02 13.47
N LEU A 374 5.50 24.01 13.48
CA LEU A 374 6.78 24.04 14.17
C LEU A 374 7.67 25.17 13.63
N SER A 375 7.72 25.36 12.31
CA SER A 375 8.51 26.43 11.69
C SER A 375 7.96 27.84 11.94
N GLN A 376 6.64 28.04 11.98
CA GLN A 376 6.05 29.39 12.03
C GLN A 376 5.92 29.99 13.43
N LYS A 377 5.62 29.16 14.44
CA LYS A 377 5.22 29.68 15.76
C LYS A 377 6.30 29.61 16.82
N GLY A 378 7.44 28.95 16.54
CA GLY A 378 8.36 28.52 17.60
C GLY A 378 7.66 27.71 18.69
N ASP A 379 6.50 27.14 18.35
CA ASP A 379 5.66 26.35 19.23
C ASP A 379 6.26 24.95 19.25
N ASN A 380 7.36 24.80 20.00
CA ASN A 380 8.03 23.52 20.25
C ASN A 380 7.22 22.67 21.24
N SER A 381 5.90 22.60 21.08
CA SER A 381 5.08 21.74 21.91
C SER A 381 5.44 20.29 21.63
N ILE A 382 5.96 19.62 22.66
CA ILE A 382 6.35 18.21 22.67
C ILE A 382 5.26 17.32 22.03
N SER A 383 3.99 17.65 22.24
CA SER A 383 2.84 16.96 21.63
C SER A 383 2.86 16.95 20.09
N ARG A 384 3.28 18.05 19.44
CA ARG A 384 3.40 18.14 17.98
C ARG A 384 4.54 17.29 17.46
N LEU A 385 5.67 17.33 18.15
CA LEU A 385 6.82 16.50 17.85
C LEU A 385 6.45 15.01 17.92
N HIS A 386 5.75 14.55 18.96
CA HIS A 386 5.24 13.18 19.01
C HIS A 386 4.26 12.85 17.88
N THR A 387 3.41 13.81 17.49
CA THR A 387 2.46 13.64 16.40
C THR A 387 3.17 13.47 15.04
N LEU A 388 4.28 14.19 14.85
CA LEU A 388 5.16 14.11 13.70
C LEU A 388 5.94 12.78 13.68
N VAL A 389 6.60 12.43 14.79
CA VAL A 389 7.32 11.14 14.97
C VAL A 389 6.40 9.96 14.63
N ARG A 390 5.19 9.93 15.20
CA ARG A 390 4.22 8.86 14.91
C ARG A 390 3.82 8.81 13.43
N ALA A 391 3.69 9.97 12.77
CA ALA A 391 3.38 10.00 11.34
C ALA A 391 4.53 9.49 10.48
N LEU A 392 5.78 9.76 10.87
CA LEU A 392 6.98 9.25 10.20
C LEU A 392 7.13 7.73 10.37
N ASP A 393 6.88 7.22 11.58
CA ASP A 393 6.95 5.79 11.86
C ASP A 393 5.87 4.98 11.14
N GLU A 394 4.70 5.56 10.90
CA GLU A 394 3.66 4.91 10.10
C GLU A 394 3.98 4.98 8.59
N LEU A 395 4.67 6.02 8.15
CA LEU A 395 4.88 6.31 6.72
C LEU A 395 6.12 5.64 6.13
N VAL A 396 7.23 5.60 6.85
CA VAL A 396 8.55 5.29 6.27
C VAL A 396 8.89 3.79 6.21
N PRO A 397 8.56 2.94 7.20
CA PRO A 397 8.95 1.53 7.15
C PRO A 397 8.41 0.78 5.92
N ASP A 398 7.16 1.05 5.53
CA ASP A 398 6.44 0.21 4.57
C ASP A 398 5.87 0.97 3.36
N LEU A 399 5.77 2.31 3.39
CA LEU A 399 5.03 3.05 2.35
C LEU A 399 5.92 3.90 1.43
N ILE A 400 6.98 4.54 1.95
CA ILE A 400 7.89 5.38 1.14
C ILE A 400 9.35 5.23 1.63
N PRO A 401 10.35 5.43 0.77
CA PRO A 401 11.75 5.44 1.20
C PRO A 401 12.04 6.61 2.15
N PRO A 402 12.93 6.44 3.14
CA PRO A 402 13.33 7.52 4.06
C PRO A 402 13.97 8.72 3.34
N SER A 403 14.59 8.49 2.18
CA SER A 403 15.21 9.51 1.33
C SER A 403 14.23 10.25 0.39
N ASN A 404 12.92 10.07 0.57
CA ASN A 404 11.91 10.71 -0.28
C ASN A 404 12.09 12.24 -0.31
N ALA A 405 12.22 12.81 -1.51
CA ALA A 405 12.55 14.23 -1.69
C ALA A 405 11.46 15.18 -1.13
N GLN A 406 10.19 14.81 -1.25
CA GLN A 406 9.08 15.61 -0.72
C GLN A 406 9.08 15.58 0.81
N LEU A 407 9.26 14.39 1.41
CA LEU A 407 9.40 14.24 2.85
C LEU A 407 10.57 15.09 3.37
N ARG A 408 11.73 14.99 2.71
CA ARG A 408 12.91 15.79 3.02
C ARG A 408 12.63 17.29 3.01
N SER A 409 11.94 17.80 1.98
CA SER A 409 11.60 19.22 1.87
C SER A 409 10.76 19.73 3.04
N TYR A 410 9.94 18.86 3.65
CA TYR A 410 9.11 19.22 4.80
C TYR A 410 9.87 19.17 6.12
N LEU A 411 10.85 18.28 6.24
CA LEU A 411 11.56 18.04 7.50
C LEU A 411 12.81 18.90 7.67
N LEU A 412 13.50 19.27 6.57
CA LEU A 412 14.70 20.12 6.65
C LEU A 412 14.50 21.39 7.50
N PRO A 413 13.41 22.17 7.35
CA PRO A 413 13.21 23.39 8.16
C PRO A 413 12.99 23.14 9.65
N VAL A 414 12.68 21.90 10.05
CA VAL A 414 12.42 21.52 11.45
C VAL A 414 13.44 20.54 12.01
N LEU A 415 14.49 20.22 11.24
CA LEU A 415 15.55 19.31 11.66
C LEU A 415 16.15 19.69 13.03
N PRO A 416 16.44 20.97 13.34
CA PRO A 416 16.96 21.34 14.65
C PRO A 416 16.03 20.99 15.82
N TYR A 417 14.71 20.94 15.58
CA TYR A 417 13.70 20.56 16.59
C TYR A 417 13.61 19.05 16.77
N LEU A 418 13.84 18.28 15.69
CA LEU A 418 13.83 16.82 15.73
C LEU A 418 15.07 16.28 16.45
N GLU A 419 16.22 16.93 16.28
CA GLU A 419 17.45 16.65 17.05
C GLU A 419 17.29 16.95 18.55
N GLU A 420 16.22 17.64 18.99
CA GLU A 420 15.94 17.87 20.41
C GLU A 420 15.27 16.68 21.11
N ILE A 421 14.68 15.76 20.35
CA ILE A 421 14.04 14.56 20.89
C ILE A 421 15.17 13.58 21.26
N GLU A 422 15.17 13.06 22.49
CA GLU A 422 16.19 12.14 22.97
C GLU A 422 16.25 10.89 22.07
N LEU A 423 17.34 10.75 21.31
CA LEU A 423 17.57 9.66 20.35
C LEU A 423 17.69 8.29 21.02
N ASP A 424 18.07 8.25 22.31
CA ASP A 424 18.36 7.01 23.03
C ASP A 424 17.13 6.09 23.19
N ASP A 425 15.92 6.66 23.26
CA ASP A 425 14.66 5.88 23.25
C ASP A 425 14.09 5.68 21.83
N MET A 426 14.56 6.45 20.83
CA MET A 426 14.02 6.44 19.47
C MET A 426 14.46 5.25 18.62
N GLU A 427 15.67 4.73 18.81
CA GLU A 427 16.18 3.64 17.96
C GLU A 427 15.33 2.35 18.08
N ARG A 428 14.67 2.14 19.22
CA ARG A 428 13.86 0.95 19.49
C ARG A 428 12.37 1.16 19.21
N GLU A 429 11.85 2.35 19.48
CA GLU A 429 10.40 2.62 19.38
C GLU A 429 9.99 3.34 18.08
N HIS A 430 10.92 4.05 17.43
CA HIS A 430 10.63 5.00 16.36
C HIS A 430 11.49 4.79 15.11
N ARG A 431 11.45 3.56 14.58
CA ARG A 431 12.28 3.11 13.44
C ARG A 431 12.14 4.01 12.21
N GLY A 432 10.93 4.41 11.83
CA GLY A 432 10.72 5.21 10.62
C GLY A 432 11.30 6.61 10.76
N THR A 433 11.18 7.18 11.96
CA THR A 433 11.78 8.48 12.28
C THR A 433 13.30 8.41 12.25
N HIS A 434 13.90 7.40 12.90
CA HIS A 434 15.36 7.20 12.89
C HIS A 434 15.90 7.06 11.46
N LEU A 435 15.30 6.19 10.64
CA LEU A 435 15.70 6.03 9.23
C LEU A 435 15.63 7.34 8.44
N THR A 436 14.62 8.16 8.72
CA THR A 436 14.45 9.46 8.07
C THR A 436 15.52 10.46 8.50
N LEU A 437 15.85 10.51 9.80
CA LEU A 437 16.90 11.39 10.32
C LEU A 437 18.26 11.03 9.72
N CYS A 438 18.64 9.75 9.68
CA CYS A 438 19.88 9.33 9.03
C CYS A 438 19.94 9.75 7.56
N ALA A 439 18.83 9.59 6.81
CA ALA A 439 18.77 10.01 5.41
C ALA A 439 18.83 11.54 5.23
N LEU A 440 18.30 12.31 6.18
CA LEU A 440 18.42 13.77 6.20
C LEU A 440 19.85 14.22 6.51
N GLU A 441 20.49 13.60 7.50
CA GLU A 441 21.87 13.88 7.87
C GLU A 441 22.83 13.59 6.70
N GLU A 442 22.65 12.44 6.03
CA GLU A 442 23.42 12.10 4.83
C GLU A 442 23.20 13.14 3.71
N TYR A 443 21.96 13.58 3.51
CA TYR A 443 21.65 14.62 2.52
C TYR A 443 22.34 15.95 2.84
N VAL A 444 22.24 16.43 4.08
CA VAL A 444 22.86 17.69 4.53
C VAL A 444 24.39 17.60 4.44
N ALA A 445 24.98 16.45 4.76
CA ALA A 445 26.42 16.23 4.60
C ALA A 445 26.87 16.35 3.13
N GLN A 446 26.02 15.94 2.17
CA GLN A 446 26.28 16.06 0.74
C GLN A 446 25.93 17.44 0.17
N HIS A 447 25.02 18.19 0.80
CA HIS A 447 24.50 19.48 0.36
C HIS A 447 24.57 20.52 1.48
N PRO A 448 25.78 20.95 1.89
CA PRO A 448 25.95 21.85 3.04
C PRO A 448 25.28 23.23 2.88
N ASP A 449 25.00 23.65 1.63
CA ASP A 449 24.26 24.88 1.33
C ASP A 449 22.75 24.79 1.67
N ASP A 450 22.22 23.57 1.74
CA ASP A 450 20.83 23.29 2.12
C ASP A 450 20.65 23.10 3.64
N ASP A 451 21.74 23.16 4.42
CA ASP A 451 21.68 23.12 5.88
C ASP A 451 20.91 24.36 6.38
N PRO A 452 19.80 24.21 7.14
CA PRO A 452 19.09 25.35 7.71
C PRO A 452 20.00 26.22 8.60
N ASP A 453 21.06 25.65 9.19
CA ASP A 453 22.06 26.42 9.95
C ASP A 453 22.99 27.24 9.03
N SER A 454 23.24 26.80 7.79
CA SER A 454 24.05 27.53 6.80
C SER A 454 23.37 28.78 6.26
N GLN A 455 22.03 28.84 6.29
CA GLN A 455 21.26 30.01 5.82
C GLN A 455 21.12 31.14 6.86
N ALA A 456 21.64 30.97 8.08
CA ALA A 456 21.79 32.09 9.01
C ALA A 456 22.75 33.13 8.40
N SER A 457 22.27 34.36 8.22
CA SER A 457 22.85 35.41 7.37
C SER A 457 24.39 35.43 7.30
N PRO A 458 25.00 35.61 6.12
CA PRO A 458 26.46 35.64 5.94
C PRO A 458 27.17 36.77 6.69
N GLN A 459 26.41 37.70 7.28
CA GLN A 459 26.90 38.73 8.19
C GLN A 459 26.83 38.19 9.63
N PRO A 460 27.97 37.95 10.30
CA PRO A 460 27.98 37.54 11.69
C PRO A 460 27.18 38.54 12.53
N SER A 461 26.28 38.05 13.38
CA SER A 461 25.46 38.94 14.22
C SER A 461 26.34 39.83 15.10
N ALA A 462 25.84 40.99 15.52
CA ALA A 462 26.60 41.91 16.39
C ALA A 462 27.13 41.23 17.67
N ILE A 463 26.41 40.23 18.18
CA ILE A 463 26.82 39.41 19.33
C ILE A 463 28.03 38.55 18.96
N VAL A 464 28.01 37.88 17.80
CA VAL A 464 29.13 37.08 17.30
C VAL A 464 30.36 37.95 17.08
N LEU A 465 30.22 39.13 16.46
CA LEU A 465 31.33 40.07 16.26
C LEU A 465 31.92 40.56 17.60
N GLY A 466 31.07 40.93 18.56
CA GLY A 466 31.52 41.37 19.89
C GLY A 466 32.22 40.26 20.68
N LEU A 467 31.83 39.00 20.49
CA LEU A 467 32.53 37.86 21.09
C LEU A 467 33.82 37.51 20.35
N ARG A 468 33.83 37.61 19.01
CA ARG A 468 35.03 37.45 18.18
C ARG A 468 36.15 38.36 18.66
N GLU A 469 35.88 39.65 18.91
CA GLU A 469 36.89 40.57 19.43
C GLU A 469 37.48 40.14 20.78
N ARG A 470 36.65 39.55 21.66
CA ARG A 470 37.06 39.15 23.02
C ARG A 470 37.75 37.78 23.06
N LEU A 471 37.44 36.91 22.10
CA LEU A 471 37.90 35.52 22.01
C LEU A 471 38.96 35.29 20.95
N ARG A 472 39.25 36.30 20.11
CA ARG A 472 40.29 36.24 19.08
C ARG A 472 41.61 35.69 19.64
N GLY A 473 42.13 34.66 19.00
CA GLY A 473 43.40 34.01 19.37
C GLY A 473 43.37 33.19 20.66
N LYS A 474 42.21 33.04 21.31
CA LYS A 474 42.03 32.15 22.47
C LYS A 474 41.49 30.80 22.03
N SER A 475 41.62 29.80 22.89
CA SER A 475 41.03 28.49 22.68
C SER A 475 39.71 28.34 23.44
N MET A 476 38.80 27.54 22.90
CA MET A 476 37.59 27.11 23.59
C MET A 476 37.59 25.60 23.72
N LEU A 477 37.10 25.09 24.85
CA LEU A 477 36.89 23.66 25.07
C LEU A 477 35.39 23.38 25.04
N MET A 478 34.93 22.49 24.18
CA MET A 478 33.55 22.03 24.11
C MET A 478 33.48 20.57 24.55
N ILE A 479 32.67 20.31 25.58
CA ILE A 479 32.49 18.99 26.18
C ILE A 479 31.06 18.54 25.90
N GLY A 480 30.94 17.39 25.21
CA GLY A 480 29.67 16.80 24.80
C GLY A 480 29.28 17.14 23.36
N GLY A 481 28.19 16.53 22.90
CA GLY A 481 27.78 16.57 21.51
C GLY A 481 28.68 15.73 20.60
N GLU A 482 28.23 15.55 19.36
CA GLU A 482 28.98 14.86 18.32
C GLU A 482 29.93 15.83 17.61
N GLN A 483 31.21 15.49 17.55
CA GLN A 483 32.21 16.31 16.87
C GLN A 483 32.02 16.23 15.35
N ARG A 484 31.46 17.29 14.76
CA ARG A 484 31.37 17.46 13.30
C ARG A 484 32.43 18.45 12.82
N ARG A 485 33.44 17.97 12.07
CA ARG A 485 34.56 18.80 11.59
C ARG A 485 34.13 20.10 10.90
N PRO A 486 33.14 20.12 9.98
CA PRO A 486 32.70 21.37 9.35
C PRO A 486 32.14 22.37 10.37
N ARG A 487 31.37 21.88 11.35
CA ARG A 487 30.78 22.72 12.39
C ARG A 487 31.82 23.23 13.38
N GLN A 488 32.78 22.39 13.76
CA GLN A 488 33.92 22.80 14.58
C GLN A 488 34.71 23.92 13.91
N GLU A 489 34.97 23.80 12.61
CA GLU A 489 35.66 24.81 11.82
C GLU A 489 34.83 26.09 11.70
N ALA A 490 33.52 25.98 11.44
CA ALA A 490 32.63 27.13 11.37
C ALA A 490 32.61 27.92 12.69
N ILE A 491 32.58 27.26 13.85
CA ILE A 491 32.66 27.92 15.16
C ILE A 491 34.04 28.58 15.35
N ARG A 492 35.12 27.87 15.00
CA ARG A 492 36.50 28.37 15.07
C ARG A 492 36.66 29.66 14.25
N THR A 493 36.21 29.66 13.00
CA THR A 493 36.24 30.82 12.11
C THR A 493 35.29 31.92 12.59
N ALA A 494 34.10 31.58 13.07
CA ALA A 494 33.11 32.55 13.53
C ALA A 494 33.63 33.41 14.69
N PHE A 495 34.37 32.83 15.63
CA PHE A 495 34.93 33.53 16.78
C PHE A 495 36.42 33.87 16.68
N ASP A 496 37.07 33.55 15.56
CA ASP A 496 38.50 33.78 15.32
C ASP A 496 39.39 33.12 16.40
N LEU A 497 39.02 31.88 16.77
CA LEU A 497 39.68 31.12 17.82
C LEU A 497 41.03 30.58 17.34
N LYS A 498 42.00 30.48 18.27
CA LYS A 498 43.21 29.70 18.05
C LYS A 498 42.85 28.24 17.76
N GLU A 499 41.97 27.68 18.58
CA GLU A 499 41.51 26.32 18.48
C GLU A 499 40.15 26.16 19.17
N LEU A 500 39.28 25.31 18.61
CA LEU A 500 38.13 24.76 19.32
C LEU A 500 38.45 23.29 19.62
N VAL A 501 38.74 22.96 20.87
CA VAL A 501 38.93 21.57 21.32
C VAL A 501 37.54 20.99 21.57
N TRP A 502 37.09 20.04 20.75
CA TRP A 502 35.76 19.44 20.88
C TRP A 502 35.89 17.98 21.32
N GLU A 503 35.51 17.72 22.57
CA GLU A 503 35.60 16.41 23.19
C GLU A 503 34.22 15.74 23.18
N THR A 504 34.09 14.70 22.34
CA THR A 504 32.92 13.81 22.38
C THR A 504 33.00 12.97 23.64
N VAL A 505 31.91 12.95 24.40
CA VAL A 505 31.85 12.28 25.69
C VAL A 505 31.41 10.84 25.49
N ALA A 506 32.26 9.88 25.83
CA ALA A 506 31.86 8.48 25.88
C ALA A 506 31.12 8.17 27.21
N PRO A 507 30.30 7.11 27.24
CA PRO A 507 29.77 6.60 28.50
C PRO A 507 30.94 6.32 29.48
N HIS A 508 30.84 6.85 30.70
CA HIS A 508 31.81 6.70 31.80
C HIS A 508 33.12 7.50 31.74
N THR A 509 33.26 8.50 30.87
CA THR A 509 34.42 9.40 30.94
C THR A 509 34.50 10.13 32.30
N SER A 510 35.67 10.14 32.93
CA SER A 510 35.85 10.76 34.25
C SER A 510 36.00 12.27 34.12
N LEU A 511 35.49 13.02 35.11
CA LEU A 511 35.76 14.46 35.24
C LEU A 511 37.28 14.78 35.22
N ARG A 512 38.09 13.86 35.74
CA ARG A 512 39.56 14.02 35.80
C ARG A 512 40.21 14.07 34.43
N ASP A 513 39.59 13.49 33.41
CA ASP A 513 40.14 13.47 32.04
C ASP A 513 40.05 14.86 31.38
N PHE A 514 39.14 15.71 31.86
CA PHE A 514 38.95 17.06 31.34
C PHE A 514 39.80 18.11 32.08
N GLU A 515 40.20 17.86 33.33
CA GLU A 515 40.94 18.84 34.14
C GLU A 515 42.23 19.36 33.46
N PRO A 516 43.10 18.50 32.85
CA PRO A 516 44.28 18.99 32.13
C PRO A 516 43.93 19.89 30.94
N LYS A 517 42.82 19.60 30.24
CA LYS A 517 42.36 20.37 29.09
C LYS A 517 41.78 21.72 29.53
N ILE A 518 41.02 21.73 30.62
CA ILE A 518 40.49 22.95 31.24
C ILE A 518 41.63 23.82 31.78
N ALA A 519 42.66 23.23 32.38
CA ALA A 519 43.80 23.95 32.95
C ALA A 519 44.71 24.61 31.91
N HIS A 520 44.57 24.28 30.62
CA HIS A 520 45.40 24.83 29.56
C HIS A 520 45.33 26.37 29.53
N VAL A 521 46.48 27.03 29.37
CA VAL A 521 46.59 28.49 29.49
C VAL A 521 45.72 29.22 28.47
N ASP A 522 45.66 28.70 27.24
CA ASP A 522 44.93 29.32 26.13
C ASP A 522 43.41 29.13 26.19
N VAL A 523 42.90 28.18 27.00
CA VAL A 523 41.46 27.94 27.09
C VAL A 523 40.81 29.08 27.88
N ALA A 524 39.92 29.83 27.24
CA ALA A 524 39.25 30.96 27.87
C ALA A 524 37.84 30.60 28.39
N ILE A 525 37.13 29.77 27.62
CA ILE A 525 35.76 29.35 27.89
C ILE A 525 35.66 27.84 27.73
N VAL A 526 34.94 27.22 28.67
CA VAL A 526 34.50 25.82 28.59
C VAL A 526 33.00 25.81 28.29
N LEU A 527 32.62 25.19 27.19
CA LEU A 527 31.24 24.94 26.79
C LEU A 527 30.85 23.53 27.23
N LEU A 528 29.77 23.40 28.01
CA LEU A 528 29.20 22.11 28.37
C LEU A 528 27.87 21.94 27.65
N ALA A 529 27.82 21.02 26.70
CA ALA A 529 26.60 20.69 26.00
C ALA A 529 25.73 19.79 26.88
N ILE A 530 24.79 20.41 27.63
CA ILE A 530 24.16 19.77 28.79
C ILE A 530 23.28 18.57 28.42
N ARG A 531 22.79 18.51 27.17
CA ARG A 531 22.03 17.37 26.63
C ARG A 531 22.81 16.06 26.64
N TRP A 532 24.13 16.12 26.44
CA TRP A 532 25.00 14.94 26.43
C TRP A 532 25.78 14.79 27.74
N SER A 533 25.41 15.56 28.77
CA SER A 533 26.11 15.57 30.04
C SER A 533 25.37 14.67 31.04
N SER A 534 25.97 13.53 31.37
CA SER A 534 25.53 12.72 32.53
C SER A 534 25.68 13.49 33.85
N HIS A 535 24.99 13.06 34.92
CA HIS A 535 25.09 13.64 36.27
C HIS A 535 26.53 13.76 36.79
N VAL A 536 27.46 12.99 36.22
CA VAL A 536 28.89 13.03 36.53
C VAL A 536 29.49 14.42 36.28
N TYR A 537 28.92 15.25 35.41
CA TYR A 537 29.48 16.57 35.06
C TYR A 537 29.06 17.71 35.99
N ALA A 538 28.34 17.43 37.09
CA ALA A 538 27.99 18.44 38.08
C ALA A 538 29.22 19.13 38.71
N GLY A 539 30.34 18.41 38.85
CA GLY A 539 31.60 18.93 39.40
C GLY A 539 32.44 19.81 38.46
N LEU A 540 32.05 19.94 37.19
CA LEU A 540 32.84 20.67 36.20
C LEU A 540 32.95 22.18 36.53
N ASP A 541 31.93 22.74 37.18
CA ASP A 541 31.92 24.14 37.65
C ASP A 541 33.02 24.40 38.69
N GLU A 542 33.27 23.45 39.60
CA GLU A 542 34.33 23.57 40.60
C GLU A 542 35.72 23.53 39.96
N ILE A 543 35.93 22.65 38.97
CA ILE A 543 37.18 22.56 38.21
C ILE A 543 37.43 23.85 37.41
N CYS A 544 36.42 24.35 36.69
CA CYS A 544 36.52 25.61 35.96
C CYS A 544 36.87 26.77 36.90
N ARG A 545 36.21 26.88 38.05
CA ARG A 545 36.48 27.90 39.06
C ARG A 545 37.91 27.80 39.62
N LYS A 546 38.38 26.59 39.94
CA LYS A 546 39.75 26.31 40.41
C LYS A 546 40.82 26.83 39.43
N HIS A 547 40.57 26.72 38.13
CA HIS A 547 41.49 27.17 37.09
C HIS A 547 41.16 28.56 36.52
N GLY A 548 40.21 29.29 37.11
CA GLY A 548 39.81 30.62 36.66
C GLY A 548 39.18 30.65 35.26
N LYS A 549 38.57 29.54 34.82
CA LYS A 549 37.92 29.42 33.51
C LYS A 549 36.43 29.67 33.61
N LEU A 550 35.85 30.25 32.56
CA LEU A 550 34.42 30.52 32.49
C LEU A 550 33.69 29.29 31.92
N LEU A 551 32.64 28.84 32.61
CA LEU A 551 31.79 27.74 32.17
C LEU A 551 30.48 28.28 31.57
N VAL A 552 30.12 27.81 30.38
CA VAL A 552 28.84 28.12 29.73
C VAL A 552 28.12 26.81 29.43
N ARG A 553 26.85 26.74 29.82
CA ARG A 553 26.00 25.57 29.57
C ARG A 553 25.22 25.78 28.28
N LEU A 554 25.32 24.85 27.33
CA LEU A 554 24.60 24.91 26.06
C LEU A 554 23.36 24.01 26.14
N PRO A 555 22.16 24.58 26.35
CA PRO A 555 20.92 23.80 26.45
C PRO A 555 20.51 23.15 25.13
N ALA A 556 20.85 23.77 24.01
CA ALA A 556 20.59 23.26 22.67
C ALA A 556 21.48 23.98 21.66
N GLY A 557 21.66 23.33 20.51
CA GLY A 557 22.32 23.87 19.32
C GLY A 557 23.83 24.07 19.45
N THR A 558 24.51 23.87 18.32
CA THR A 558 25.98 23.95 18.24
C THR A 558 26.43 24.92 17.14
N ASN A 559 25.52 25.69 16.55
CA ASN A 559 25.88 26.76 15.63
C ASN A 559 26.50 27.96 16.38
N ALA A 560 27.34 28.73 15.69
CA ALA A 560 28.08 29.84 16.31
C ALA A 560 27.16 30.93 16.87
N SER A 561 26.05 31.25 16.22
CA SER A 561 25.11 32.29 16.68
C SER A 561 24.44 31.91 18.00
N GLN A 562 24.06 30.64 18.16
CA GLN A 562 23.44 30.13 19.37
C GLN A 562 24.45 30.01 20.51
N ILE A 563 25.65 29.55 20.22
CA ILE A 563 26.77 29.58 21.18
C ILE A 563 27.04 31.01 21.65
N ALA A 564 27.10 31.96 20.71
CA ALA A 564 27.32 33.38 21.01
C ALA A 564 26.24 33.94 21.94
N TYR A 565 24.98 33.65 21.64
CA TYR A 565 23.85 34.04 22.48
C TYR A 565 23.95 33.47 23.90
N GLN A 566 24.32 32.19 24.04
CA GLN A 566 24.47 31.56 25.35
C GLN A 566 25.64 32.13 26.16
N ILE A 567 26.78 32.39 25.50
CA ILE A 567 27.93 33.02 26.13
C ILE A 567 27.55 34.43 26.63
N ASP A 568 26.96 35.26 25.78
CA ASP A 568 26.61 36.64 26.16
C ASP A 568 25.56 36.65 27.29
N ARG A 569 24.54 35.79 27.21
CA ARG A 569 23.50 35.66 28.23
C ARG A 569 24.04 35.22 29.59
N GLN A 570 24.95 34.24 29.63
CA GLN A 570 25.40 33.63 30.90
C GLN A 570 26.59 34.38 31.52
N ILE A 571 27.54 34.82 30.69
CA ILE A 571 28.83 35.35 31.15
C ILE A 571 29.26 36.63 30.42
N GLY A 572 28.40 37.24 29.61
CA GLY A 572 28.74 38.42 28.81
C GLY A 572 29.28 39.60 29.63
N ASN A 573 28.72 39.85 30.81
CA ASN A 573 29.19 40.92 31.70
C ASN A 573 30.58 40.62 32.31
N THR A 574 30.82 39.38 32.70
CA THR A 574 32.13 38.93 33.23
C THR A 574 33.21 39.04 32.17
N LEU A 575 32.90 38.64 30.94
CA LEU A 575 33.80 38.77 29.78
C LEU A 575 34.14 40.23 29.48
N LYS A 576 33.15 41.14 29.52
CA LYS A 576 33.37 42.58 29.32
C LYS A 576 34.34 43.16 30.36
N ASN A 577 34.26 42.71 31.60
CA ASN A 577 35.12 43.20 32.68
C ASN A 577 36.55 42.65 32.61
N GLN A 578 36.74 41.42 32.14
CA GLN A 578 38.09 40.84 31.98
C GLN A 578 38.87 41.46 30.80
N SER A 579 38.19 41.90 29.74
CA SER A 579 38.86 42.58 28.61
C SER A 579 39.32 44.01 28.93
N LEU A 580 38.89 44.58 30.05
CA LEU A 580 39.30 45.93 30.51
C LEU A 580 40.51 45.90 31.45
N GLY A 581 40.95 44.71 31.87
CA GLY A 581 42.02 44.51 32.87
C GLY A 581 43.31 43.88 32.35
N ALA A 582 43.40 43.62 31.04
CA ALA A 582 44.61 43.22 30.33
C ALA A 582 44.99 44.33 29.36
#